data_AF-A0A0S3SFR6-F1
#
_entry.id   AF-A0A0S3SFR6-F1
#
_cell.length_a   1.000
_cell.length_b   1.000
_cell.length_c   1.000
_cell.angle_alpha   90.00
_cell.angle_beta   90.00
_cell.angle_gamma   90.00
#
_symmetry.space_group_name_H-M   'P 1'
#
loop_
_entity.id
_entity.type
_entity.pdbx_description
1 polymer ?
#
loop_
_entity_poly.entity_id
_entity_poly.type
_entity_poly.pdbx_seq_one_letter_code
_entity_poly.pdbx_strand_id
1 'polypeptide(L)'
;MAGNEVKGHISERVSSMISRGDIRAIVDSSLEGNFDINSAWKAVEIAMACVSPNPNERPMMSVVVIELQETLATELARTNHYSGADPRYSVAPVSLEVDTEYMPFAR
;
A
#
# COMPACT_ATOMS: atom_id res chain seq x y z
N MET A 1 17.03 -31.23 12.58
CA MET A 1 16.57 -29.94 13.11
C MET A 1 15.51 -29.39 12.15
N ALA A 2 14.23 -29.48 12.49
CA ALA A 2 13.14 -28.95 11.65
C ALA A 2 12.95 -27.46 11.95
N GLY A 3 13.05 -26.62 10.93
CA GLY A 3 12.90 -25.18 11.03
C GLY A 3 11.52 -24.81 11.54
N ASN A 4 11.49 -23.97 12.57
CA ASN A 4 10.28 -23.37 13.12
C ASN A 4 9.60 -22.51 12.03
N GLU A 5 8.55 -23.03 11.40
CA GLU A 5 7.60 -22.20 10.65
C GLU A 5 6.95 -21.25 11.64
N VAL A 6 7.41 -20.00 11.63
CA VAL A 6 6.78 -18.95 12.43
C VAL A 6 5.38 -18.73 11.85
N LYS A 7 4.36 -19.30 12.49
CA LYS A 7 2.95 -18.92 12.35
C LYS A 7 2.76 -17.50 12.90
N GLY A 8 3.45 -16.52 12.30
CA GLY A 8 3.42 -15.11 12.68
C GLY A 8 2.36 -14.37 11.88
N HIS A 9 1.76 -13.36 12.51
CA HIS A 9 0.83 -12.45 11.84
C HIS A 9 1.52 -11.77 10.65
N ILE A 10 0.79 -11.44 9.58
CA ILE A 10 1.40 -10.85 8.37
C ILE A 10 2.20 -9.58 8.68
N SER A 11 1.74 -8.75 9.62
CA SER A 11 2.46 -7.55 10.04
C SER A 11 3.81 -7.84 10.69
N GLU A 12 3.96 -8.95 11.44
CA GLU A 12 5.24 -9.34 12.04
C GLU A 12 6.25 -9.76 10.97
N ARG A 13 5.77 -10.53 9.97
CA ARG A 13 6.58 -10.94 8.82
C ARG A 13 7.06 -9.72 8.04
N VAL A 14 6.16 -8.77 7.77
CA VAL A 14 6.47 -7.53 7.07
C VAL A 14 7.48 -6.69 7.87
N SER A 15 7.30 -6.51 9.18
CA SER A 15 8.27 -5.81 10.04
C SER A 15 9.69 -6.38 9.94
N SER A 16 9.82 -7.71 9.92
CA SER A 16 11.13 -8.37 9.76
C SER A 16 11.73 -8.18 8.36
N MET A 17 10.92 -7.94 7.33
CA MET A 17 11.40 -7.66 5.97
C MET A 17 11.77 -6.19 5.81
N ILE A 18 11.01 -5.28 6.45
CA ILE A 18 11.34 -3.85 6.52
C ILE A 18 12.73 -3.64 7.13
N SER A 19 13.04 -4.32 8.25
CA SER A 19 14.35 -4.20 8.90
C SER A 19 15.53 -4.66 8.05
N ARG A 20 15.27 -5.47 7.02
CA ARG A 20 16.26 -5.91 6.02
C ARG A 20 16.38 -4.95 4.83
N GLY A 21 15.45 -4.00 4.68
CA GLY A 21 15.43 -3.01 3.61
C GLY A 21 15.09 -3.56 2.22
N ASP A 22 14.49 -4.75 2.13
CA ASP A 22 14.17 -5.39 0.86
C ASP A 22 12.67 -5.31 0.55
N ILE A 23 12.26 -4.24 -0.14
CA ILE A 23 10.86 -4.02 -0.53
C ILE A 23 10.33 -5.10 -1.48
N ARG A 24 11.20 -5.72 -2.29
CA ARG A 24 10.80 -6.74 -3.26
C ARG A 24 10.43 -8.05 -2.58
N ALA A 25 10.93 -8.28 -1.37
CA ALA A 25 10.51 -9.40 -0.53
C ALA A 25 9.12 -9.17 0.10
N ILE A 26 8.66 -7.93 0.17
CA ILE A 26 7.36 -7.54 0.76
C ILE A 26 6.26 -7.49 -0.30
N VAL A 27 6.56 -6.89 -1.45
CA VAL A 27 5.61 -6.68 -2.54
C VAL A 27 5.31 -7.99 -3.26
N ASP A 28 4.07 -8.14 -3.75
CA ASP A 28 3.63 -9.33 -4.46
C ASP A 28 4.52 -9.60 -5.70
N SER A 29 5.12 -10.80 -5.74
CA SER A 29 5.99 -11.24 -6.83
C SER A 29 5.32 -11.26 -8.20
N SER A 30 3.99 -11.39 -8.27
CA SER A 30 3.23 -11.34 -9.52
C SER A 30 3.23 -9.96 -10.19
N LEU A 31 3.65 -8.91 -9.47
CA LEU A 31 3.87 -7.60 -10.07
C LEU A 31 5.14 -7.56 -10.91
N GLU A 32 6.03 -8.55 -10.81
CA GLU A 32 7.24 -8.68 -11.64
C GLU A 32 8.13 -7.41 -11.64
N GLY A 33 8.11 -6.65 -10.55
CA GLY A 33 8.84 -5.39 -10.43
C GLY A 33 8.18 -4.19 -11.12
N ASN A 34 6.94 -4.32 -11.60
CA ASN A 34 6.17 -3.24 -12.21
C ASN A 34 5.51 -2.32 -11.16
N PHE A 35 6.34 -1.67 -10.35
CA PHE A 35 5.92 -0.69 -9.35
C PHE A 35 7.06 0.32 -9.10
N ASP A 36 6.74 1.54 -8.68
CA ASP A 36 7.73 2.47 -8.14
C ASP A 36 8.16 2.05 -6.73
N ILE A 37 9.45 2.11 -6.45
CA ILE A 37 9.99 1.74 -5.14
C ILE A 37 9.44 2.65 -4.04
N ASN A 38 9.30 3.96 -4.29
CA ASN A 38 8.84 4.91 -3.28
C ASN A 38 7.36 4.74 -2.98
N SER A 39 6.53 4.52 -4.01
CA SER A 39 5.11 4.27 -3.80
C SER A 39 4.88 2.98 -3.01
N ALA A 40 5.66 1.93 -3.29
CA ALA A 40 5.56 0.66 -2.56
C ALA A 40 5.96 0.84 -1.09
N TRP A 41 7.05 1.55 -0.81
CA TRP A 41 7.43 1.88 0.56
C TRP A 41 6.36 2.70 1.26
N LYS A 42 5.81 3.71 0.60
CA LYS A 42 4.75 4.55 1.15
C LYS A 42 3.49 3.74 1.49
N ALA A 43 3.08 2.82 0.61
CA ALA A 43 1.97 1.92 0.87
C ALA A 43 2.23 1.00 2.08
N VAL A 44 3.45 0.48 2.22
CA VAL A 44 3.86 -0.33 3.37
C VAL A 44 3.83 0.48 4.66
N GLU A 45 4.33 1.71 4.67
CA GLU A 45 4.29 2.61 5.82
C GLU A 45 2.85 2.87 6.29
N ILE A 46 1.95 3.19 5.35
CA ILE A 46 0.52 3.40 5.63
C ILE A 46 -0.09 2.13 6.23
N ALA A 47 0.15 0.97 5.59
CA ALA A 47 -0.38 -0.30 6.07
C ALA A 47 0.12 -0.64 7.49
N MET A 48 1.40 -0.44 7.77
CA MET A 48 2.00 -0.70 9.08
C MET A 48 1.46 0.23 10.17
N ALA A 49 1.21 1.51 9.85
CA ALA A 49 0.57 2.44 10.78
C ALA A 49 -0.89 2.03 11.10
N CYS A 50 -1.67 1.64 10.08
CA CYS A 50 -3.05 1.17 10.24
C CYS A 50 -3.17 -0.06 11.16
N VAL A 51 -2.17 -0.94 11.14
CA VAL A 51 -2.15 -2.16 11.96
C VAL A 51 -1.31 -2.03 13.23
N SER A 52 -0.94 -0.80 13.63
CA SER A 52 -0.15 -0.60 14.85
C SER A 52 -0.86 -1.21 16.08
N PRO A 53 -0.14 -1.92 16.96
CA PRO A 53 -0.71 -2.38 18.22
C PRO A 53 -1.14 -1.21 19.12
N ASN A 54 -0.55 -0.03 18.96
CA ASN A 54 -0.94 1.19 19.66
C ASN A 54 -2.07 1.91 18.90
N PRO A 55 -3.30 2.01 19.45
CA PRO A 55 -4.42 2.65 18.75
C PRO A 55 -4.18 4.13 18.41
N ASN A 56 -3.34 4.83 19.17
CA ASN A 56 -3.05 6.25 18.95
C ASN A 56 -2.12 6.50 17.75
N GLU A 57 -1.41 5.45 17.28
CA GLU A 57 -0.59 5.51 16.07
C GLU A 57 -1.37 5.18 14.80
N ARG A 58 -2.61 4.68 14.96
CA ARG A 58 -3.47 4.34 13.82
C ARG A 58 -4.03 5.64 13.23
N PRO A 59 -3.77 5.93 11.94
CA PRO A 59 -4.28 7.13 11.30
C PRO A 59 -5.80 7.09 11.17
N MET A 60 -6.43 8.26 11.10
CA MET A 60 -7.82 8.37 10.68
C MET A 60 -7.95 7.94 9.22
N MET A 61 -9.09 7.34 8.85
CA MET A 61 -9.32 6.90 7.47
C MET A 61 -9.23 8.03 6.44
N SER A 62 -9.58 9.26 6.82
CA SER A 62 -9.38 10.43 5.95
C SER A 62 -7.91 10.64 5.57
N VAL A 63 -7.01 10.53 6.54
CA VAL A 63 -5.55 10.62 6.32
C VAL A 63 -5.09 9.45 5.44
N VAL A 64 -5.53 8.23 5.73
CA VAL A 64 -5.20 7.04 4.92
C VAL A 64 -5.57 7.25 3.46
N VAL A 65 -6.78 7.77 3.18
CA VAL A 65 -7.24 8.02 1.82
C VAL A 65 -6.39 9.07 1.12
N ILE A 66 -6.05 10.18 1.79
CA ILE A 66 -5.19 11.23 1.22
C ILE A 66 -3.82 10.66 0.84
N GLU A 67 -3.17 9.97 1.77
CA GLU A 67 -1.83 9.40 1.56
C GLU A 67 -1.82 8.33 0.45
N LEU A 68 -2.89 7.53 0.35
CA LEU A 68 -3.06 6.55 -0.73
C LEU A 68 -3.30 7.22 -2.09
N GLN A 69 -4.02 8.34 -2.14
CA GLN A 69 -4.21 9.10 -3.38
C GLN A 69 -2.88 9.66 -3.91
N GLU A 70 -2.04 10.20 -3.04
CA GLU A 70 -0.70 10.68 -3.40
C GLU A 70 0.20 9.54 -3.88
N THR A 71 0.14 8.39 -3.19
CA THR A 71 0.88 7.17 -3.57
C THR A 71 0.44 6.68 -4.95
N LEU A 72 -0.87 6.66 -5.21
CA LEU A 72 -1.44 6.26 -6.49
C LEU A 72 -1.07 7.24 -7.61
N ALA A 73 -1.11 8.55 -7.35
CA ALA A 73 -0.71 9.57 -8.32
C ALA A 73 0.74 9.38 -8.78
N THR A 74 1.63 9.02 -7.85
CA THR A 74 3.04 8.69 -8.14
C THR A 74 3.15 7.46 -9.05
N GLU A 75 2.41 6.38 -8.75
CA GLU A 75 2.38 5.19 -9.62
C GLU A 75 1.86 5.48 -11.02
N LEU A 76 0.78 6.26 -11.12
CA LEU A 76 0.17 6.61 -12.39
C LEU A 76 1.12 7.44 -13.25
N ALA A 77 1.83 8.41 -12.64
CA ALA A 77 2.84 9.19 -13.33
C ALA A 77 3.97 8.30 -13.89
N ARG A 78 4.38 7.27 -13.15
CA ARG A 78 5.35 6.26 -13.63
C ARG A 78 4.79 5.49 -14.82
N THR A 79 3.56 4.99 -14.75
CA THR A 79 2.97 4.18 -15.84
C THR A 79 2.67 4.99 -17.09
N ASN A 80 2.36 6.28 -16.96
CA ASN A 80 2.06 7.16 -18.10
C ASN A 80 3.30 7.40 -18.99
N HIS A 81 4.51 7.25 -18.43
CA HIS A 81 5.77 7.30 -19.18
C HIS A 81 6.05 6.02 -20.00
N TYR A 82 5.36 4.91 -19.73
CA TYR A 82 5.38 3.71 -20.56
C TYR A 82 4.36 3.87 -21.70
N SER A 83 4.68 4.74 -22.65
CA SER A 83 3.91 4.94 -23.89
C SER A 83 3.97 3.67 -24.76
N GLY A 84 3.07 2.74 -24.47
CA GLY A 84 2.84 1.51 -25.23
C GLY A 84 1.61 0.72 -24.79
N ALA A 85 0.72 1.32 -23.99
CA ALA A 85 -0.46 0.62 -23.47
C ALA A 85 -1.69 0.83 -24.37
N ASP A 86 -2.32 -0.30 -24.70
CA ASP A 86 -3.65 -0.43 -25.29
C ASP A 86 -4.66 0.50 -24.56
N PRO A 87 -5.45 1.33 -25.29
CA PRO A 87 -6.45 2.24 -24.71
C PRO A 87 -7.48 1.57 -23.78
N ARG A 88 -7.61 0.23 -23.82
CA ARG A 88 -8.51 -0.53 -22.96
C ARG A 88 -7.99 -0.73 -21.53
N TYR A 89 -6.70 -0.48 -21.28
CA TYR A 89 -6.09 -0.50 -19.95
C TYR A 89 -5.71 0.91 -19.46
N SER A 90 -6.13 1.95 -20.16
CA SER A 90 -6.11 3.30 -19.61
C SER A 90 -7.00 3.31 -18.37
N VAL A 91 -6.35 3.23 -17.21
CA VAL A 91 -6.92 3.71 -15.96
C VAL A 91 -7.18 5.20 -16.21
N ALA A 92 -8.42 5.53 -16.58
CA ALA A 92 -8.86 6.91 -16.52
C ALA A 92 -8.50 7.43 -15.11
N PRO A 93 -8.07 8.69 -14.96
CA PRO A 93 -7.94 9.27 -13.63
C PRO A 93 -9.28 9.03 -12.93
N VAL A 94 -9.27 8.13 -11.94
CA VAL A 94 -10.47 7.85 -11.18
C VAL A 94 -10.63 9.10 -10.33
N SER A 95 -11.53 10.00 -10.75
CA SER A 95 -12.14 10.94 -9.82
C SER A 95 -12.87 10.08 -8.79
N LEU A 96 -12.13 9.65 -7.76
CA LEU A 96 -12.70 9.08 -6.56
C LEU A 96 -13.38 10.26 -5.86
N GLU A 97 -14.61 10.54 -6.26
CA GLU A 97 -15.54 11.33 -5.45
C GLU A 97 -15.80 10.51 -4.19
N VAL A 98 -14.87 10.58 -3.23
CA VAL A 98 -15.02 10.00 -1.90
C VAL A 98 -16.02 10.89 -1.18
N ASP A 99 -17.30 10.56 -1.33
CA ASP A 99 -18.35 11.12 -0.49
C ASP A 99 -17.96 10.87 0.97
N THR A 100 -17.54 11.94 1.64
CA THR A 100 -17.04 11.91 3.01
C THR A 100 -18.19 11.78 4.03
N GLU A 101 -19.41 11.51 3.58
CA GLU A 101 -20.63 11.48 4.42
C GLU A 101 -20.90 10.14 5.10
N TYR A 102 -20.01 9.14 5.01
CA TYR A 102 -20.18 7.91 5.78
C TYR A 102 -19.54 8.01 7.16
N MET A 103 -20.26 8.65 8.08
CA MET A 103 -19.96 8.67 9.51
C MET A 103 -20.53 7.37 10.12
N PRO A 104 -19.70 6.37 10.48
CA PRO A 104 -20.23 5.13 11.04
C PRO A 104 -20.72 5.42 12.47
N PHE A 105 -22.01 5.20 12.72
CA PHE A 105 -22.52 5.15 14.08
C PHE A 105 -21.98 3.89 14.76
N ALA A 106 -21.27 4.07 15.87
CA ALA A 106 -21.00 2.99 16.80
C ALA A 106 -22.33 2.50 17.41
N ARG A 107 -22.55 1.18 17.40
CA ARG A 107 -23.60 0.52 18.20
C ARG A 107 -23.03 0.05 19.53
#